data_AF-A0A9K3NM06-F1
#
_entry.id   AF-A0A9K3NM06-F1
#
_cell.length_a   1.000
_cell.length_b   1.000
_cell.length_c   1.000
_cell.angle_alpha   90.00
_cell.angle_beta   90.00
_cell.angle_gamma   90.00
#
_symmetry.space_group_name_H-M   'P 1'
#
loop_
_entity.id
_entity.type
_entity.pdbx_description
1 polymer ?
#
loop_
_entity_poly.entity_id
_entity_poly.type
_entity_poly.pdbx_seq_one_letter_code
_entity_poly.pdbx_strand_id
1 'polypeptide(L)'
;MSNYNLKREIDIRFYNLSNFGQIAPLDEIIQLKEKYKFRVLLDESNSFGVLGKSGRGLTEHYDVPVDKIDIITAAMGHALASEGGFCTGSHRVVDHQRLSSSGYVFSASLPPYLASAAIAAIDVIEENPQLITKLRNNSKLLSTGDRF
;
A
#
# COMPACT_ATOMS: atom_id res chain seq x y z
N MET A 1 -7.26 -35.92 6.43
CA MET A 1 -7.94 -34.74 7.02
C MET A 1 -6.92 -33.60 6.97
N SER A 2 -6.94 -32.61 6.08
CA SER A 2 -8.03 -31.80 5.52
C SER A 2 -7.77 -31.56 4.02
N ASN A 3 -8.83 -31.64 3.20
CA ASN A 3 -8.79 -31.27 1.79
C ASN A 3 -8.67 -29.74 1.68
N TYR A 4 -7.46 -29.23 1.48
CA TYR A 4 -7.27 -27.85 1.04
C TYR A 4 -7.72 -27.73 -0.41
N ASN A 5 -8.98 -27.36 -0.58
CA ASN A 5 -9.53 -26.93 -1.87
C ASN A 5 -8.76 -25.67 -2.30
N LEU A 6 -7.77 -25.83 -3.17
CA LEU A 6 -7.13 -24.77 -3.95
C LEU A 6 -8.16 -24.18 -4.92
N LYS A 7 -9.14 -23.44 -4.39
CA LYS A 7 -10.00 -22.59 -5.21
C LYS A 7 -9.11 -21.51 -5.81
N ARG A 8 -8.96 -21.55 -7.14
CA ARG A 8 -8.25 -20.61 -8.02
C ARG A 8 -8.12 -19.22 -7.37
N GLU A 9 -6.92 -18.91 -6.88
CA GLU A 9 -6.54 -17.58 -6.38
C GLU A 9 -6.52 -16.62 -7.58
N ILE A 10 -7.51 -15.76 -7.68
CA ILE A 10 -7.43 -14.58 -8.54
C ILE A 10 -6.74 -13.51 -7.69
N ASP A 11 -5.42 -13.37 -7.85
CA ASP A 11 -4.66 -12.24 -7.32
C ASP A 11 -4.82 -11.06 -8.28
N ILE A 12 -5.67 -10.10 -7.91
CA ILE A 12 -5.78 -8.85 -8.66
C ILE A 12 -4.84 -7.83 -8.03
N ARG A 13 -3.78 -7.46 -8.77
CA ARG A 13 -2.89 -6.36 -8.43
C ARG A 13 -3.46 -5.07 -9.00
N PHE A 14 -3.82 -4.13 -8.14
CA PHE A 14 -4.28 -2.81 -8.58
C PHE A 14 -3.09 -1.86 -8.65
N TYR A 15 -2.61 -1.64 -9.87
CA TYR A 15 -1.56 -0.67 -10.19
C TYR A 15 -2.23 0.42 -11.03
N ASN A 16 -2.65 1.55 -10.44
CA ASN A 16 -3.20 2.60 -11.29
C ASN A 16 -2.90 4.07 -10.92
N LEU A 17 -1.97 4.31 -9.99
CA LEU A 17 -1.53 5.68 -9.71
C LEU A 17 -0.32 6.16 -10.53
N SER A 18 0.48 5.27 -11.13
CA SER A 18 1.81 5.67 -11.64
C SER A 18 1.80 6.46 -12.95
N ASN A 19 0.94 6.12 -13.92
CA ASN A 19 0.99 6.73 -15.26
C ASN A 19 -0.13 7.74 -15.53
N PHE A 20 -1.32 7.49 -14.97
CA PHE A 20 -2.52 8.29 -15.25
C PHE A 20 -3.15 8.89 -13.98
N GLY A 21 -2.59 8.61 -12.79
CA GLY A 21 -3.13 9.10 -11.52
C GLY A 21 -4.55 8.61 -11.21
N GLN A 22 -4.96 7.47 -11.77
CA GLN A 22 -6.30 6.92 -11.58
C GLN A 22 -6.38 6.16 -10.24
N ILE A 23 -7.43 6.43 -9.49
CA ILE A 23 -7.67 5.76 -8.20
C ILE A 23 -8.50 4.50 -8.48
N ALA A 24 -8.02 3.34 -8.00
CA ALA A 24 -8.74 2.09 -8.13
C ALA A 24 -9.98 2.09 -7.19
N PRO A 25 -11.17 1.64 -7.65
CA PRO A 25 -12.40 1.63 -6.84
C PRO A 25 -12.35 0.52 -5.79
N LEU A 26 -11.62 0.76 -4.71
CA LEU A 26 -11.31 -0.26 -3.70
C LEU A 26 -12.57 -0.82 -3.03
N ASP A 27 -13.56 0.03 -2.78
CA ASP A 27 -14.85 -0.36 -2.24
C ASP A 27 -15.58 -1.39 -3.12
N GLU A 28 -15.65 -1.16 -4.44
CA GLU A 28 -16.24 -2.10 -5.40
C GLU A 28 -15.46 -3.42 -5.44
N ILE A 29 -14.13 -3.33 -5.43
CA ILE A 29 -13.24 -4.51 -5.42
C ILE A 29 -13.51 -5.37 -4.18
N ILE A 30 -13.69 -4.75 -3.01
CA ILE A 30 -13.95 -5.47 -1.77
C ILE A 30 -15.36 -6.09 -1.76
N GLN A 31 -16.36 -5.44 -2.35
CA GLN A 31 -17.67 -6.06 -2.58
C GLN A 31 -17.56 -7.30 -3.48
N LEU A 32 -16.78 -7.22 -4.55
CA LEU A 32 -16.51 -8.37 -5.43
C LEU A 32 -15.72 -9.47 -4.71
N LYS A 33 -14.74 -9.11 -3.88
CA LYS A 33 -13.99 -10.04 -3.03
C LYS A 33 -14.95 -10.83 -2.16
N GLU A 34 -15.90 -10.16 -1.51
CA GLU A 34 -16.87 -10.82 -0.65
C GLU A 34 -17.85 -11.70 -1.43
N LYS A 35 -18.23 -11.30 -2.64
CA LYS A 35 -19.12 -12.09 -3.51
C LYS A 35 -18.45 -13.34 -4.09
N TYR A 36 -17.24 -13.21 -4.60
CA TYR A 36 -16.56 -14.24 -5.37
C TYR A 36 -15.44 -14.97 -4.60
N LYS A 37 -15.12 -14.52 -3.39
CA LYS A 37 -14.16 -15.14 -2.46
C LYS A 37 -12.75 -15.28 -3.02
N PHE A 38 -12.24 -14.21 -3.65
CA PHE A 38 -10.83 -14.10 -4.04
C PHE A 38 -9.99 -13.36 -2.99
N ARG A 39 -8.67 -13.24 -3.22
CA ARG A 39 -7.73 -12.50 -2.36
C ARG A 39 -7.32 -11.19 -3.01
N VAL A 40 -7.09 -10.17 -2.20
CA VAL A 40 -6.67 -8.83 -2.62
C VAL A 40 -5.25 -8.58 -2.13
N LEU A 41 -4.36 -8.40 -3.10
CA LEU A 41 -3.01 -7.88 -2.91
C LEU A 41 -3.01 -6.42 -3.35
N LEU A 42 -2.90 -5.51 -2.40
CA LEU A 42 -2.96 -4.07 -2.64
C LEU A 42 -1.56 -3.47 -2.66
N ASP A 43 -1.17 -2.85 -3.78
CA ASP A 43 0.05 -2.08 -3.87
C ASP A 43 -0.23 -0.61 -3.53
N GLU A 44 0.31 -0.14 -2.41
CA GLU A 44 0.15 1.21 -1.88
C GLU A 44 1.34 2.13 -2.21
N SER A 45 2.27 1.72 -3.09
CA SER A 45 3.51 2.48 -3.35
C SER A 45 3.30 3.96 -3.71
N ASN A 46 2.18 4.29 -4.37
CA ASN A 46 1.85 5.66 -4.80
C ASN A 46 0.72 6.32 -3.99
N SER A 47 0.14 5.60 -3.02
CA SER A 47 -0.99 6.07 -2.21
C SER A 47 -0.63 6.19 -0.73
N PHE A 48 0.27 5.34 -0.23
CA PHE A 48 0.85 5.50 1.10
C PHE A 48 1.61 6.84 1.20
N GLY A 49 1.34 7.59 2.25
CA GLY A 49 1.82 8.97 2.46
C GLY A 49 1.17 10.02 1.54
N VAL A 50 0.12 9.68 0.79
CA VAL A 50 -0.50 10.57 -0.22
C VAL A 50 -2.02 10.61 -0.09
N LEU A 51 -2.68 9.45 -0.07
CA LEU A 51 -4.13 9.29 -0.04
C LEU A 51 -4.64 9.05 1.39
N GLY A 52 -5.93 9.35 1.58
CA GLY A 52 -6.56 9.32 2.90
C GLY A 52 -6.42 10.64 3.66
N LYS A 53 -7.07 10.73 4.82
CA LYS A 53 -7.03 11.94 5.66
C LYS A 53 -5.66 12.11 6.32
N SER A 54 -5.06 11.02 6.77
CA SER A 54 -3.75 10.98 7.45
C SER A 54 -2.62 10.43 6.57
N GLY A 55 -2.89 10.07 5.31
CA GLY A 55 -1.87 9.54 4.41
C GLY A 55 -1.69 8.03 4.53
N ARG A 56 -2.64 7.29 5.13
CA ARG A 56 -2.52 5.83 5.31
C ARG A 56 -2.78 5.04 4.03
N GLY A 57 -3.17 5.69 2.95
CA GLY A 57 -3.33 5.08 1.65
C GLY A 57 -4.78 4.92 1.21
N LEU A 58 -4.99 3.96 0.32
CA LEU A 58 -6.26 3.77 -0.39
C LEU A 58 -7.36 3.22 0.52
N THR A 59 -6.98 2.37 1.47
CA THR A 59 -7.91 1.85 2.51
C THR A 59 -8.55 2.99 3.30
N GLU A 60 -7.76 3.96 3.77
CA GLU A 60 -8.27 5.15 4.46
C GLU A 60 -9.08 6.06 3.52
N HIS A 61 -8.68 6.17 2.25
CA HIS A 61 -9.39 6.99 1.27
C HIS A 61 -10.84 6.53 1.03
N TYR A 62 -11.08 5.22 0.99
CA TYR A 62 -12.39 4.61 0.78
C TYR A 62 -13.10 4.17 2.07
N ASP A 63 -12.55 4.45 3.24
CA ASP A 63 -13.04 3.95 4.54
C ASP A 63 -13.20 2.42 4.56
N VAL A 64 -12.29 1.72 3.87
CA VAL A 64 -12.24 0.25 3.84
C VAL A 64 -11.36 -0.23 4.99
N PRO A 65 -11.89 -1.11 5.88
CA PRO A 65 -11.09 -1.71 6.93
C PRO A 65 -9.86 -2.44 6.38
N VAL A 66 -8.69 -2.18 6.96
CA VAL A 66 -7.42 -2.74 6.49
C VAL A 66 -7.38 -4.27 6.51
N ASP A 67 -8.15 -4.90 7.40
CA ASP A 67 -8.28 -6.36 7.52
C ASP A 67 -9.06 -7.00 6.37
N LYS A 68 -9.73 -6.20 5.53
CA LYS A 68 -10.32 -6.65 4.26
C LYS A 68 -9.27 -6.84 3.17
N ILE A 69 -8.04 -6.38 3.37
CA ILE A 69 -6.92 -6.59 2.43
C ILE A 69 -6.07 -7.76 2.93
N ASP A 70 -5.78 -8.73 2.05
CA ASP A 70 -5.03 -9.92 2.48
C ASP A 70 -3.54 -9.63 2.62
N ILE A 71 -3.02 -8.80 1.71
CA ILE A 71 -1.62 -8.38 1.67
C ILE A 71 -1.56 -6.94 1.16
N ILE A 72 -0.82 -6.09 1.86
CA ILE A 72 -0.47 -4.74 1.39
C ILE A 72 1.03 -4.70 1.12
N THR A 73 1.43 -4.15 -0.02
CA THR A 73 2.84 -3.92 -0.36
C THR A 73 3.07 -2.45 -0.70
N ALA A 74 4.25 -1.93 -0.41
CA ALA A 74 4.65 -0.62 -0.92
C ALA A 74 6.17 -0.49 -1.05
N ALA A 75 6.62 0.28 -2.05
CA ALA A 75 7.99 0.75 -2.15
C ALA A 75 8.26 1.86 -1.13
N MET A 76 9.46 1.86 -0.55
CA MET A 76 9.91 2.90 0.40
C MET A 76 10.58 4.10 -0.30
N GLY A 77 10.83 4.00 -1.61
CA GLY A 77 11.42 5.07 -2.44
C GLY A 77 10.55 6.29 -2.67
N HIS A 78 9.25 6.20 -2.36
CA HIS A 78 8.30 7.28 -2.62
C HIS A 78 8.12 8.13 -1.36
N ALA A 79 6.98 8.01 -0.67
CA ALA A 79 6.66 8.85 0.48
C ALA A 79 7.66 8.72 1.65
N LEU A 80 8.41 7.61 1.74
CA LEU A 80 9.37 7.36 2.81
C LEU A 80 10.79 7.82 2.50
N ALA A 81 11.08 8.26 1.27
CA ALA A 81 12.40 8.73 0.84
C ALA A 81 13.57 7.81 1.27
N SER A 82 13.33 6.50 1.27
CA SER A 82 14.31 5.45 1.62
C SER A 82 14.39 4.42 0.49
N GLU A 83 15.05 3.30 0.69
CA GLU A 83 15.22 2.26 -0.34
C GLU A 83 14.63 0.92 0.11
N GLY A 84 14.13 0.14 -0.84
CA GLY A 84 13.48 -1.16 -0.60
C GLY A 84 11.95 -1.10 -0.57
N GLY A 85 11.32 -2.07 0.09
CA GLY A 85 9.87 -2.19 0.17
C GLY A 85 9.43 -2.93 1.42
N PHE A 86 8.16 -2.80 1.77
CA PHE A 86 7.54 -3.55 2.84
C PHE A 86 6.31 -4.31 2.37
N CYS A 87 5.94 -5.30 3.16
CA CYS A 87 4.74 -6.09 2.98
C CYS A 87 4.07 -6.29 4.34
N THR A 88 2.76 -6.04 4.44
CA THR A 88 1.96 -6.25 5.63
C THR A 88 0.80 -7.19 5.34
N GLY A 89 0.30 -7.82 6.39
CA GLY A 89 -0.80 -8.78 6.33
C GLY A 89 -0.94 -9.50 7.66
N SER A 90 -1.74 -10.56 7.71
CA SER A 90 -1.84 -11.38 8.92
C SER A 90 -0.49 -12.00 9.30
N HIS A 91 -0.26 -12.27 10.59
CA HIS A 91 0.96 -12.95 11.07
C HIS A 91 1.28 -14.22 10.26
N ARG A 92 0.27 -15.03 9.98
CA ARG A 92 0.42 -16.26 9.18
C ARG A 92 0.94 -15.99 7.76
N VAL A 93 0.51 -14.90 7.13
CA VAL A 93 0.97 -14.52 5.79
C VAL A 93 2.40 -14.00 5.84
N VAL A 94 2.73 -13.15 6.83
CA VAL A 94 4.09 -12.62 7.02
C VAL A 94 5.09 -13.76 7.30
N ASP A 95 4.74 -14.68 8.19
CA ASP A 95 5.58 -15.84 8.51
C ASP A 95 5.80 -16.74 7.28
N HIS A 96 4.74 -16.99 6.51
CA HIS A 96 4.85 -17.75 5.28
C HIS A 96 5.78 -17.08 4.28
N GLN A 97 5.66 -15.76 4.08
CA GLN A 97 6.55 -15.00 3.20
C GLN A 97 8.01 -15.07 3.67
N ARG A 98 8.28 -14.92 4.97
CA ARG A 98 9.63 -14.99 5.53
C ARG A 98 10.29 -16.35 5.36
N LEU A 99 9.50 -17.42 5.43
CA LEU A 99 10.01 -18.81 5.35
C LEU A 99 10.06 -19.36 3.92
N SER A 100 9.22 -18.86 3.01
CA SER A 100 9.04 -19.46 1.68
C SER A 100 9.45 -18.55 0.51
N SER A 101 9.62 -17.24 0.72
CA SER A 101 10.05 -16.33 -0.35
C SER A 101 11.56 -16.43 -0.59
N SER A 102 11.96 -16.94 -1.76
CA SER A 102 13.37 -16.97 -2.16
C SER A 102 14.01 -15.58 -2.17
N GLY A 103 13.25 -14.56 -2.59
CA GLY A 103 13.70 -13.17 -2.62
C GLY A 103 13.93 -12.57 -1.22
N TYR A 104 13.29 -13.12 -0.18
CA TYR A 104 13.55 -12.73 1.21
C TYR A 104 14.69 -13.55 1.82
N VAL A 105 14.67 -14.88 1.63
CA VAL A 105 15.60 -15.81 2.28
C VAL A 105 17.03 -15.70 1.73
N PHE A 106 17.18 -15.45 0.43
CA PHE A 106 18.50 -15.41 -0.23
C PHE A 106 18.98 -13.98 -0.56
N SER A 107 18.43 -12.97 0.12
CA SER A 107 18.83 -11.57 -0.02
C SER A 107 19.44 -11.03 1.26
N ALA A 108 20.34 -10.05 1.13
CA ALA A 108 20.85 -9.31 2.28
C ALA A 108 19.74 -8.44 2.89
N SER A 109 19.77 -8.27 4.21
CA SER A 109 18.86 -7.37 4.90
C SER A 109 19.09 -5.92 4.49
N LEU A 110 18.04 -5.10 4.64
CA LEU A 110 18.13 -3.66 4.43
C LEU A 110 19.21 -3.03 5.35
N PRO A 111 20.12 -2.18 4.82
CA PRO A 111 21.04 -1.42 5.64
C PRO A 111 20.35 -0.64 6.78
N PRO A 112 20.89 -0.63 8.02
CA PRO A 112 20.22 -0.02 9.16
C PRO A 112 19.86 1.46 8.97
N TYR A 113 20.70 2.23 8.29
CA TYR A 113 20.43 3.66 8.06
C TYR A 113 19.20 3.91 7.17
N LEU A 114 18.91 3.00 6.22
CA LEU A 114 17.71 3.08 5.38
C LEU A 114 16.44 2.76 6.19
N ALA A 115 16.51 1.78 7.09
CA ALA A 115 15.41 1.49 8.01
C ALA A 115 15.13 2.69 8.93
N SER A 116 16.17 3.29 9.50
CA SER A 116 16.03 4.48 10.34
C SER A 116 15.45 5.68 9.57
N ALA A 117 15.86 5.88 8.32
CA ALA A 117 15.31 6.94 7.47
C ALA A 117 13.80 6.71 7.20
N ALA A 118 13.40 5.48 6.92
CA ALA A 118 12.00 5.13 6.70
C ALA A 118 11.14 5.35 7.96
N ILE A 119 11.64 4.97 9.15
CA ILE A 119 10.97 5.22 10.43
C ILE A 119 10.78 6.72 10.65
N ALA A 120 11.85 7.52 10.50
CA ALA A 120 11.78 8.96 10.67
C ALA A 120 10.81 9.62 9.67
N ALA A 121 10.72 9.11 8.44
CA ALA A 121 9.76 9.59 7.46
C ALA A 121 8.30 9.28 7.87
N ILE A 122 8.03 8.10 8.44
CA ILE A 122 6.72 7.78 9.02
C ILE A 122 6.39 8.77 10.15
N ASP A 123 7.31 8.99 11.09
CA ASP A 123 7.11 9.91 12.21
C ASP A 123 6.78 11.33 11.70
N VAL A 124 7.53 11.82 10.70
CA VAL A 124 7.26 13.13 10.07
C VAL A 124 5.86 13.19 9.45
N ILE A 125 5.42 12.15 8.75
CA ILE A 125 4.08 12.11 8.14
C ILE A 125 2.99 12.13 9.23
N GLU A 126 3.15 11.35 10.30
CA GLU A 126 2.17 11.26 11.39
C GLU A 126 2.09 12.55 12.21
N GLU A 127 3.23 13.18 12.50
CA GLU A 127 3.30 14.42 13.28
C GLU A 127 2.84 15.66 12.49
N ASN A 128 2.81 15.58 11.15
CA ASN A 128 2.55 16.72 10.27
C ASN A 128 1.41 16.47 9.26
N PRO A 129 0.14 16.27 9.70
CA PRO A 129 -1.00 16.00 8.81
C PRO A 129 -1.29 17.12 7.79
N GLN A 130 -0.81 18.33 8.05
CA GLN A 130 -0.84 19.46 7.12
C GLN A 130 -0.07 19.18 5.82
N LEU A 131 0.93 18.29 5.83
CA LEU A 131 1.69 17.92 4.63
C LEU A 131 0.78 17.27 3.59
N ILE A 132 -0.09 16.34 4.02
CA ILE A 132 -1.06 15.66 3.15
C ILE A 132 -2.06 16.66 2.57
N THR A 133 -2.53 17.60 3.41
CA THR A 133 -3.46 18.65 2.96
C THR A 133 -2.80 19.59 1.95
N LYS A 134 -1.56 20.01 2.22
CA LYS A 134 -0.78 20.86 1.31
C LYS A 134 -0.51 20.16 -0.03
N LEU A 135 -0.12 18.89 0.00
CA LEU A 135 0.08 18.07 -1.20
C LEU A 135 -1.19 18.03 -2.05
N ARG A 136 -2.34 17.71 -1.45
CA ARG A 136 -3.63 17.65 -2.15
C ARG A 136 -4.00 18.99 -2.79
N ASN A 137 -3.80 20.09 -2.06
CA ASN A 137 -4.08 21.43 -2.59
C ASN A 137 -3.16 21.77 -3.78
N ASN A 138 -1.87 21.43 -3.69
CA ASN A 138 -0.92 21.64 -4.77
C ASN A 138 -1.29 20.80 -6.01
N SER A 139 -1.65 19.52 -5.82
CA SER A 139 -2.10 18.65 -6.92
C SER A 139 -3.37 19.19 -7.59
N LYS A 140 -4.33 19.68 -6.81
CA LYS A 140 -5.55 20.31 -7.35
C LYS A 140 -5.24 21.59 -8.13
N LEU A 141 -4.38 22.45 -7.59
CA LEU A 141 -3.95 23.68 -8.26
C LEU A 141 -3.35 23.38 -9.64
N LEU A 142 -2.45 22.40 -9.71
CA LEU A 142 -1.82 21.99 -10.97
C LEU A 142 -2.80 21.35 -11.95
N SER A 143 -3.74 20.53 -11.46
CA SER A 143 -4.72 19.84 -12.29
C SER A 143 -5.83 20.74 -12.85
N THR A 144 -6.22 21.79 -12.12
CA THR A 144 -7.35 22.66 -12.51
C THR A 144 -6.92 23.71 -13.54
N GLY A 145 -5.62 23.84 -13.80
CA GLY A 145 -5.11 24.70 -14.86
C GLY A 145 -5.28 26.19 -14.59
N ASP A 146 -5.50 26.59 -13.33
CA ASP A 146 -5.44 27.99 -12.87
C ASP A 146 -3.97 28.45 -12.95
N ARG A 147 -3.53 28.65 -14.19
CA ARG A 147 -2.32 29.37 -14.54
C ARG A 147 -2.61 30.86 -14.33
N PHE A 148 -1.59 31.58 -13.87
CA PHE A 148 -1.51 33.04 -13.77
C PHE A 148 -2.32 33.80 -14.82
#